data_AF-A0A1I6PZF6-F1
#
_entry.id   AF-A0A1I6PZF6-F1
#
_cell.length_a   1.000
_cell.length_b   1.000
_cell.length_c   1.000
_cell.angle_alpha   90.00
_cell.angle_beta   90.00
_cell.angle_gamma   90.00
#
_symmetry.space_group_name_H-M   'P 1'
#
loop_
_entity.id
_entity.type
_entity.pdbx_description
1 polymer ?
#
loop_
_entity_poly.entity_id
_entity_poly.type
_entity_poly.pdbx_seq_one_letter_code
_entity_poly.pdbx_strand_id
1 'polypeptide(L)'
;MKWKKLLSLKSWAHVFKRLPALLMSSEVQLQDKLLFLVPAAVYWVMPDVLPLLPIDDIGVTMFLMNWFVQRAERKYPHVAGRK
;
A
#
# COMPACT_ATOMS: atom_id res chain seq x y z
N MET A 1 -12.88 -14.69 -12.36
CA MET A 1 -13.32 -14.63 -10.94
C MET A 1 -12.20 -14.13 -10.03
N LYS A 2 -12.02 -12.81 -9.83
CA LYS A 2 -10.89 -12.27 -9.03
C LYS A 2 -11.30 -11.42 -7.81
N TRP A 3 -12.59 -11.35 -7.49
CA TRP A 3 -13.10 -10.65 -6.30
C TRP A 3 -12.75 -11.37 -4.99
N LYS A 4 -12.56 -12.71 -5.04
CA LYS A 4 -12.15 -13.51 -3.87
C LYS A 4 -10.74 -13.19 -3.36
N LYS A 5 -9.83 -12.67 -4.20
CA LYS A 5 -8.49 -12.26 -3.76
C LYS A 5 -8.53 -10.95 -2.95
N LEU A 6 -9.39 -10.03 -3.33
CA LEU A 6 -9.55 -8.73 -2.68
C LEU A 6 -10.26 -8.81 -1.31
N LEU A 7 -11.00 -9.89 -1.04
CA LEU A 7 -11.70 -10.11 0.23
C LEU A 7 -11.06 -11.21 1.10
N SER A 8 -9.98 -11.84 0.64
CA SER A 8 -9.32 -12.88 1.43
C SER A 8 -8.47 -12.23 2.52
N LEU A 9 -8.87 -12.42 3.79
CA LEU A 9 -8.11 -12.06 4.99
C LEU A 9 -6.63 -12.48 4.90
N LYS A 10 -6.34 -13.62 4.27
CA LYS A 10 -4.97 -14.13 4.08
C LYS A 10 -4.16 -13.26 3.12
N SER A 11 -4.79 -12.71 2.08
CA SER A 11 -4.16 -11.76 1.16
C SER A 11 -3.92 -10.42 1.84
N TRP A 12 -4.85 -9.96 2.67
CA TRP A 12 -4.66 -8.75 3.46
C TRP A 12 -3.54 -8.90 4.48
N ALA A 13 -3.50 -10.00 5.25
CA ALA A 13 -2.40 -10.29 6.16
C ALA A 13 -1.04 -10.30 5.46
N HIS A 14 -0.97 -10.81 4.22
CA HIS A 14 0.24 -10.72 3.40
C HIS A 14 0.61 -9.28 3.04
N VAL A 15 -0.34 -8.47 2.57
CA VAL A 15 -0.13 -7.05 2.24
C VAL A 15 0.35 -6.28 3.47
N PHE A 16 -0.32 -6.43 4.62
CA PHE A 16 0.05 -5.77 5.88
C PHE A 16 1.43 -6.19 6.39
N LYS A 17 1.82 -7.46 6.20
CA LYS A 17 3.16 -7.95 6.59
C LYS A 17 4.26 -7.48 5.63
N ARG A 18 3.95 -7.38 4.32
CA ARG A 18 4.94 -7.02 3.29
C ARG A 18 5.15 -5.52 3.16
N LEU A 19 4.12 -4.71 3.38
CA LEU A 19 4.21 -3.26 3.27
C LEU A 19 5.37 -2.66 4.09
N PRO A 20 5.50 -2.92 5.42
CA PRO A 20 6.61 -2.39 6.20
C PRO A 20 7.95 -2.96 5.74
N ALA A 21 8.02 -4.24 5.36
CA ALA A 21 9.25 -4.85 4.85
C ALA A 21 9.74 -4.19 3.54
N LEU A 22 8.81 -3.84 2.65
CA LEU A 22 9.11 -3.14 1.39
C LEU A 22 9.48 -1.67 1.63
N LEU A 23 8.81 -0.99 2.56
CA LEU A 23 9.11 0.38 2.93
C LEU A 23 10.48 0.51 3.63
N MET A 24 10.84 -0.45 4.47
CA MET A 24 12.13 -0.48 5.18
C MET A 24 13.28 -1.02 4.32
N SER A 25 13.00 -1.72 3.22
CA SER A 25 14.05 -2.23 2.32
C SER A 25 14.78 -1.08 1.62
N SER A 26 16.12 -1.09 1.70
CA SER A 26 16.98 -0.15 0.97
C SER A 26 17.02 -0.39 -0.54
N GLU A 27 16.54 -1.56 -1.00
CA GLU A 27 16.54 -1.92 -2.42
C GLU A 27 15.35 -1.34 -3.20
N VAL A 28 14.30 -0.91 -2.48
CA VAL A 28 13.17 -0.21 -3.10
C VAL A 28 13.56 1.25 -3.32
N GLN A 29 13.50 1.71 -4.57
CA GLN A 29 13.82 3.09 -4.92
C GLN A 29 12.95 4.08 -4.12
N LEU A 30 13.58 5.17 -3.68
CA LEU A 30 12.93 6.21 -2.89
C LEU A 30 11.75 6.85 -3.66
N GLN A 31 11.83 6.90 -4.99
CA GLN A 31 10.74 7.34 -5.86
C GLN A 31 9.50 6.46 -5.77
N ASP A 32 9.64 5.13 -5.72
CA ASP A 32 8.48 4.24 -5.58
C ASP A 32 7.89 4.34 -4.17
N LYS A 33 8.72 4.57 -3.14
CA LYS A 33 8.24 4.85 -1.78
C LYS A 33 7.45 6.15 -1.76
N LEU A 34 7.96 7.22 -2.37
CA LEU A 34 7.27 8.49 -2.51
C LEU A 34 5.96 8.35 -3.30
N LEU A 35 5.91 7.49 -4.32
CA LEU A 35 4.68 7.26 -5.08
C LEU A 35 3.54 6.67 -4.22
N PHE A 36 3.87 5.98 -3.12
CA PHE A 36 2.91 5.50 -2.12
C PHE A 36 2.70 6.53 -0.99
N LEU A 37 3.78 7.16 -0.55
CA LEU A 37 3.79 8.04 0.62
C LEU A 37 3.21 9.43 0.31
N VAL A 38 3.36 9.93 -0.92
CA VAL A 38 2.80 11.21 -1.38
C VAL A 38 1.27 11.17 -1.40
N PRO A 39 0.59 10.19 -2.02
CA PRO A 39 -0.86 10.09 -1.93
C PRO A 39 -1.34 9.95 -0.49
N ALA A 40 -0.63 9.16 0.33
CA ALA A 40 -0.96 9.00 1.75
C ALA A 40 -0.78 10.31 2.55
N ALA A 41 0.27 11.08 2.28
CA ALA A 41 0.55 12.36 2.95
C ALA A 41 -0.39 13.48 2.48
N VAL A 42 -0.68 13.56 1.18
CA VAL A 42 -1.70 14.48 0.63
C VAL A 42 -3.04 14.18 1.29
N TYR A 43 -3.39 12.90 1.40
CA TYR A 43 -4.58 12.45 2.09
C TYR A 43 -4.54 12.82 3.58
N TRP A 44 -3.40 12.69 4.27
CA TRP A 44 -3.25 13.05 5.69
C TRP A 44 -3.38 14.55 5.97
N VAL A 45 -3.08 15.41 4.99
CA VAL A 45 -3.24 16.88 5.07
C VAL A 45 -4.63 17.33 4.61
N MET A 46 -5.29 16.54 3.75
CA MET A 46 -6.65 16.80 3.28
C MET A 46 -7.73 16.98 4.37
N PRO A 47 -7.72 16.28 5.54
CA PRO A 47 -8.70 16.51 6.59
C PRO A 47 -8.69 17.93 7.17
N ASP A 48 -7.57 18.66 7.09
CA ASP A 48 -7.53 20.09 7.47
C ASP A 48 -8.38 20.98 6.53
N VAL A 49 -8.72 20.47 5.34
CA VAL A 49 -9.46 21.20 4.29
C VAL A 49 -10.93 20.76 4.19
N LEU A 50 -11.26 19.53 4.62
CA LEU A 50 -12.62 18.96 4.49
C LEU A 50 -13.04 18.20 5.77
N PRO A 51 -13.79 18.84 6.69
CA PRO A 51 -14.09 18.28 8.02
C PRO A 51 -15.22 17.23 8.07
N LEU A 52 -15.65 16.63 6.95
CA LEU A 52 -16.91 15.85 6.88
C LEU A 52 -16.85 14.50 6.11
N LEU A 53 -15.67 13.89 5.92
CA LEU A 53 -15.57 12.56 5.30
C LEU A 53 -15.21 11.47 6.32
N PRO A 54 -16.18 10.71 6.86
CA PRO A 54 -15.91 9.72 7.89
C PRO A 54 -15.49 8.32 7.40
N ILE A 55 -15.49 8.02 6.08
CA ILE A 55 -15.45 6.62 5.58
C ILE A 55 -14.54 6.36 4.35
N ASP A 56 -14.04 7.37 3.63
CA ASP A 56 -13.29 7.14 2.36
C ASP A 56 -11.86 6.55 2.54
N ASP A 57 -11.34 6.54 3.76
CA ASP A 57 -9.89 6.45 4.00
C ASP A 57 -9.39 5.02 4.09
N ILE A 58 -10.23 4.13 4.64
CA ILE A 58 -9.91 2.71 4.76
C ILE A 58 -9.89 2.09 3.37
N GLY A 59 -10.88 2.42 2.51
CA GLY A 59 -10.97 1.89 1.15
C GLY A 59 -9.81 2.35 0.27
N VAL A 60 -9.52 3.66 0.26
CA VAL A 60 -8.42 4.23 -0.53
C VAL A 60 -7.08 3.72 -0.02
N THR A 61 -6.84 3.72 1.29
CA THR A 61 -5.59 3.21 1.87
C THR A 61 -5.40 1.73 1.56
N MET A 62 -6.43 0.92 1.77
CA MET A 62 -6.40 -0.51 1.44
C MET A 62 -6.10 -0.74 -0.05
N PHE A 63 -6.74 0.02 -0.94
CA PHE A 63 -6.45 -0.04 -2.37
C PHE A 63 -5.01 0.36 -2.68
N LEU A 64 -4.52 1.47 -2.11
CA LEU A 64 -3.17 1.99 -2.30
C LEU A 64 -2.11 0.99 -1.83
N MET A 65 -2.32 0.38 -0.66
CA MET A 65 -1.44 -0.63 -0.08
C MET A 65 -1.36 -1.86 -0.97
N ASN A 66 -2.52 -2.40 -1.39
CA ASN A 66 -2.56 -3.56 -2.26
C ASN A 66 -1.93 -3.29 -3.63
N TRP A 67 -2.17 -2.09 -4.20
CA TRP A 67 -1.55 -1.65 -5.44
C TRP A 67 -0.03 -1.51 -5.31
N PHE A 68 0.45 -0.83 -4.26
CA PHE A 68 1.87 -0.64 -4.01
C PHE A 68 2.59 -1.98 -3.79
N VAL A 69 2.05 -2.86 -2.95
CA VAL A 69 2.65 -4.19 -2.72
C VAL A 69 2.72 -4.98 -4.03
N GLN A 70 1.63 -5.05 -4.82
CA GLN A 70 1.67 -5.75 -6.11
C GLN A 70 2.66 -5.14 -7.11
N ARG A 71 2.77 -3.80 -7.15
CA ARG A 71 3.72 -3.11 -8.01
C ARG A 71 5.17 -3.37 -7.57
N ALA A 72 5.44 -3.26 -6.28
CA ALA A 72 6.76 -3.46 -5.70
C ALA A 72 7.20 -4.93 -5.82
N GLU A 73 6.31 -5.89 -5.62
CA GLU A 73 6.62 -7.31 -5.83
C GLU A 73 6.94 -7.64 -7.29
N ARG A 74 6.27 -6.98 -8.25
CA ARG A 74 6.59 -7.12 -9.68
C ARG A 74 7.90 -6.45 -10.07
N LYS A 75 8.18 -5.26 -9.53
CA LYS A 75 9.39 -4.47 -9.86
C LYS A 75 10.63 -4.98 -9.11
N TYR A 76 10.46 -5.49 -7.90
CA TYR A 76 11.51 -5.95 -6.99
C TYR A 76 11.26 -7.40 -6.52
N PRO A 77 11.28 -8.39 -7.45
CA PRO A 77 10.98 -9.78 -7.11
C PRO A 77 11.98 -10.39 -6.12
N HIS A 78 13.23 -9.90 -6.08
CA HIS A 78 14.28 -10.34 -5.15
C HIS A 78 14.01 -9.87 -3.70
N VAL A 79 13.36 -8.72 -3.51
CA VAL A 79 12.92 -8.25 -2.19
C VAL A 79 11.68 -9.01 -1.72
N ALA A 80 10.78 -9.35 -2.65
CA ALA A 80 9.58 -10.13 -2.39
C ALA A 80 9.87 -11.62 -2.10
N GLY A 81 10.91 -12.16 -2.72
CA GLY A 81 11.31 -13.57 -2.68
C GLY A 81 12.13 -14.00 -1.46
N ARG A 82 12.61 -13.07 -0.62
CA ARG A 82 13.17 -13.43 0.70
C ARG A 82 12.02 -13.99 1.56
N LYS A 83 11.98 -15.31 1.64
CA LYS A 83 11.32 -16.10 2.69
C LYS A 83 12.18 -16.08 3.94
#